data_AF-I9CB51-F1
#
_entry.id   AF-I9CB51-F1
#
_cell.length_a   1.000
_cell.length_b   1.000
_cell.length_c   1.000
_cell.angle_alpha   90.00
_cell.angle_beta   90.00
_cell.angle_gamma   90.00
#
_symmetry.space_group_name_H-M   'P 1'
#
loop_
_entity.id
_entity.type
_entity.pdbx_description
1 polymer ?
#
loop_
_entity_poly.entity_id
_entity_poly.type
_entity_poly.pdbx_seq_one_letter_code
_entity_poly.pdbx_strand_id
1 'polypeptide(L)' 'MKQSDSSPEQERNAAIYVAVIDGATFGQLAEKYCISKVRVQKAYARERENAWEARKRGECSYRDRPFPSDV' A
#
# COMPACT_ATOMS: atom_id res chain seq x y z
N MET A 1 6.70 -16.12 -15.21
CA MET A 1 6.16 -15.06 -14.34
C MET A 1 7.22 -13.99 -14.22
N LYS A 2 6.97 -12.76 -14.72
CA LYS A 2 7.94 -11.66 -14.59
C LYS A 2 7.92 -11.22 -13.12
N GLN A 3 8.93 -11.62 -12.36
CA GLN A 3 9.35 -10.85 -11.19
C GLN A 3 9.83 -9.51 -11.74
N SER A 4 8.91 -8.55 -11.80
CA SER A 4 9.29 -7.15 -11.97
C SER A 4 10.24 -6.84 -10.82
N ASP A 5 11.50 -6.48 -11.11
CA ASP A 5 12.48 -5.97 -10.15
C ASP A 5 11.84 -4.84 -9.34
N SER A 6 11.17 -5.23 -8.26
CA SER A 6 10.44 -4.32 -7.40
C SER A 6 11.50 -3.77 -6.49
N SER A 7 11.71 -2.46 -6.51
CA SER A 7 12.69 -1.90 -5.58
C SER A 7 12.28 -2.24 -4.15
N PRO A 8 13.22 -2.40 -3.20
CA PRO A 8 12.89 -2.63 -1.79
C PRO A 8 11.91 -1.58 -1.23
N GLU A 9 11.93 -0.36 -1.79
CA GLU A 9 10.96 0.67 -1.47
C GLU A 9 9.55 0.35 -1.99
N GLN A 10 9.40 -0.14 -3.22
CA GLN A 10 8.10 -0.52 -3.78
C GLN A 10 7.47 -1.68 -2.99
N GLU A 11 8.27 -2.66 -2.57
CA GLU A 11 7.80 -3.77 -1.74
C GLU A 11 7.35 -3.29 -0.36
N ARG A 12 8.13 -2.41 0.29
CA ARG A 12 7.74 -1.80 1.56
C ARG A 12 6.46 -0.99 1.43
N ASN A 13 6.33 -0.19 0.37
CA ASN A 13 5.15 0.65 0.17
C ASN A 13 3.90 -0.20 -0.03
N ALA A 14 4.01 -1.30 -0.79
CA ALA A 14 2.94 -2.29 -0.94
C ALA A 14 2.54 -2.90 0.40
N ALA A 15 3.52 -3.30 1.21
CA ALA A 15 3.28 -3.86 2.54
C ALA A 15 2.64 -2.84 3.49
N ILE A 16 3.04 -1.57 3.42
CA ILE A 16 2.39 -0.47 4.15
C ILE A 16 0.92 -0.35 3.76
N TYR A 17 0.61 -0.35 2.46
CA TYR A 17 -0.76 -0.28 1.98
C TYR A 17 -1.62 -1.41 2.54
N VAL A 18 -1.20 -2.66 2.32
CA VAL A 18 -1.93 -3.85 2.79
C VAL A 18 -2.10 -3.81 4.31
N ALA A 19 -1.06 -3.48 5.07
CA ALA A 19 -1.15 -3.44 6.53
C ALA A 19 -2.17 -2.40 7.02
N VAL A 20 -2.27 -1.24 6.37
CA VAL A 20 -3.28 -0.23 6.73
C VAL A 20 -4.69 -0.71 6.41
N ILE A 21 -4.89 -1.38 5.28
CA ILE A 21 -6.18 -2.01 4.95
C ILE A 21 -6.56 -3.07 5.98
N ASP A 22 -5.58 -3.83 6.46
CA ASP A 22 -5.74 -4.85 7.51
C ASP A 22 -5.84 -4.24 8.93
N GLY A 23 -5.87 -2.90 9.06
CA GLY A 23 -6.14 -2.17 10.31
C GLY A 23 -4.92 -1.64 11.08
N ALA A 24 -3.71 -1.77 10.54
CA ALA A 24 -2.51 -1.20 11.16
C ALA A 24 -2.52 0.33 11.14
N THR A 25 -2.05 0.93 12.23
CA THR A 25 -1.89 2.38 12.32
C THR A 25 -0.57 2.85 11.68
N PHE A 26 -0.53 4.10 11.22
CA PHE A 26 0.72 4.68 10.70
C PHE A 26 1.84 4.75 11.73
N GLY A 27 1.52 4.81 13.04
CA GLY A 27 2.51 4.79 14.11
C GLY A 27 3.22 3.44 14.20
N GLN A 28 2.45 2.35 14.26
CA GLN A 28 2.99 0.98 14.27
C GLN A 28 3.88 0.70 13.06
N LEU A 29 3.49 1.19 11.87
CA LEU A 29 4.28 1.01 10.65
C LEU A 29 5.55 1.86 10.63
N ALA A 30 5.50 3.08 11.18
CA ALA A 30 6.68 3.94 11.31
C ALA A 30 7.75 3.27 12.18
N GLU A 31 7.33 2.70 13.32
CA GLU A 31 8.19 1.91 14.21
C GLU A 31 8.72 0.66 13.53
N LYS A 32 7.85 -0.15 12.92
CA LYS A 32 8.22 -1.40 12.24
C LYS A 32 9.28 -1.21 11.16
N TYR A 33 9.18 -0.15 10.37
CA TYR A 33 10.09 0.11 9.26
C TYR A 33 11.20 1.11 9.58
N CYS A 34 11.28 1.60 10.82
CA CYS A 34 12.23 2.64 11.26
C CYS A 34 12.25 3.85 10.29
N ILE A 35 11.06 4.33 9.92
CA ILE A 35 10.88 5.51 9.07
C ILE A 35 9.90 6.49 9.69
N SER A 36 9.91 7.74 9.25
CA SER A 36 8.97 8.73 9.76
C SER A 36 7.52 8.39 9.39
N LYS A 37 6.59 8.73 10.29
CA LYS A 37 5.13 8.61 10.06
C LYS A 37 4.70 9.31 8.76
N VAL A 38 5.32 10.45 8.43
CA VAL A 38 5.08 11.18 7.18
C VAL A 38 5.46 10.34 5.95
N ARG A 39 6.57 9.59 5.99
CA ARG A 39 6.92 8.67 4.89
C ARG A 39 5.91 7.53 4.75
N VAL A 40 5.43 6.98 5.85
CA VAL A 40 4.36 5.94 5.83
C VAL A 40 3.08 6.48 5.19
N GLN A 41 2.66 7.68 5.58
CA GLN A 41 1.46 8.33 5.01
C GLN A 41 1.61 8.57 3.50
N LYS A 42 2.77 9.06 3.04
CA LYS A 42 3.04 9.28 1.62
C LYS A 42 3.03 7.96 0.83
N ALA A 43 3.63 6.90 1.38
CA ALA A 43 3.63 5.58 0.77
C ALA A 43 2.20 5.04 0.65
N TYR A 44 1.41 5.13 1.72
CA TYR A 44 0.00 4.72 1.73
C TYR A 44 -0.83 5.50 0.70
N ALA A 45 -0.71 6.83 0.67
CA ALA A 45 -1.47 7.67 -0.27
C ALA A 45 -1.19 7.31 -1.73
N ARG A 46 0.08 7.08 -2.07
CA ARG A 46 0.49 6.70 -3.42
C ARG A 46 -0.04 5.33 -3.83
N GLU A 47 0.08 4.32 -2.97
CA GLU A 47 -0.46 2.99 -3.28
C GLU A 47 -2.00 3.00 -3.30
N ARG A 48 -2.65 3.83 -2.48
CA ARG A 48 -4.11 4.03 -2.55
C ARG A 48 -4.51 4.63 -3.91
N GLU A 49 -3.82 5.65 -4.40
CA GLU A 49 -4.06 6.20 -5.74
C GLU A 49 -3.87 5.15 -6.84
N ASN A 50 -2.80 4.34 -6.76
CA ASN A 50 -2.60 3.23 -7.69
C ASN A 50 -3.75 2.22 -7.65
N ALA A 51 -4.26 1.91 -6.46
CA ALA A 51 -5.44 1.05 -6.30
C ALA A 51 -6.68 1.68 -6.95
N TRP A 52 -6.92 2.98 -6.78
CA TRP A 52 -8.01 3.67 -7.47
C TRP A 52 -7.90 3.59 -9.00
N GLU A 53 -6.71 3.77 -9.54
CA GLU A 53 -6.47 3.65 -10.98
C GLU A 53 -6.62 2.21 -11.49
N ALA A 54 -6.25 1.20 -10.69
CA ALA A 54 -6.54 -0.21 -10.98
C ALA A 54 -8.06 -0.47 -11.02
N ARG A 55 -8.80 0.01 -10.01
CA ARG A 55 -10.27 -0.10 -9.94
C ARG A 55 -10.94 0.55 -11.16
N LYS A 56 -10.51 1.75 -11.56
CA LYS A 56 -11.02 2.44 -12.75
C LYS A 56 -10.77 1.66 -14.05
N ARG A 57 -9.66 0.92 -14.13
CA ARG A 57 -9.33 0.04 -15.27
C ARG A 57 -10.14 -1.25 -15.28
N GLY A 58 -11.02 -1.47 -14.30
CA GLY A 58 -11.87 -2.66 -14.20
C GLY A 58 -11.23 -3.82 -13.43
N GLU A 59 -10.10 -3.59 -12.75
CA GLU A 59 -9.56 -4.59 -11.81
C GLU A 59 -10.52 -4.75 -10.63
N CYS A 60 -10.54 -5.94 -10.01
CA CYS A 60 -11.37 -6.24 -8.83
C CYS A 60 -10.55 -6.23 -7.52
N SER A 61 -9.23 -6.19 -7.62
CA SER A 61 -8.30 -6.27 -6.50
C SER A 61 -7.03 -5.51 -6.80
N TYR A 62 -6.33 -5.05 -5.76
CA TYR A 62 -5.00 -4.47 -5.86
C TYR A 62 -4.09 -5.10 -4.79
N ARG A 63 -2.91 -5.57 -5.20
CA ARG A 63 -1.97 -6.31 -4.33
C ARG A 63 -2.65 -7.51 -3.63
N ASP A 64 -3.40 -8.29 -4.40
CA ASP A 64 -4.10 -9.50 -3.92
C ASP A 64 -5.14 -9.25 -2.80
N ARG A 65 -5.56 -7.99 -2.62
CA ARG A 65 -6.61 -7.59 -1.68
C ARG A 65 -7.78 -6.94 -2.42
N PRO A 66 -9.03 -7.15 -1.97
CA PRO A 66 -10.14 -6.39 -2.50
C PRO A 66 -9.92 -4.90 -2.23
N PHE A 67 -10.44 -4.04 -3.10
CA PHE A 67 -10.43 -2.61 -2.82
C PHE A 67 -11.15 -2.35 -1.49
N PRO A 68 -10.58 -1.50 -0.62
CA PRO A 68 -11.28 -1.12 0.60
C PRO A 68 -12.65 -0.53 0.24
N SER A 69 -13.67 -0.95 1.01
CA SER A 69 -14.94 -0.21 1.07
C SER A 69 -14.60 1.23 1.42
N ASP A 70 -15.08 2.17 0.62
CA ASP A 70 -15.04 3.58 1.01
C ASP A 70 -15.77 3.69 2.36
N VAL A 71 -15.03 4.06 3.40
CA VAL A 71 -15.54 4.40 4.73
C VAL A 71 -15.70 5.91 4.84
#